data_AF-A0AAD2BP55-F1
#
_entry.id   AF-A0AAD2BP55-F1
#
_cell.length_a   1.000
_cell.length_b   1.000
_cell.length_c   1.000
_cell.angle_alpha   90.00
_cell.angle_beta   90.00
_cell.angle_gamma   90.00
#
_symmetry.space_group_name_H-M   'P 1'
#
loop_
_entity.id
_entity.type
_entity.pdbx_description
1 polymer ?
#
loop_
_entity_poly.entity_id
_entity_poly.type
_entity_poly.pdbx_seq_one_letter_code
_entity_poly.pdbx_strand_id
1 'polypeptide(L)'
;MDQAANVLGVVLLVAVGFFVVKGSYWLATFDERWWKRLLEGADSAWHHHVRFWRRELLFSLRLRDEAYANLDGAGLYVADEFARDALEALGGLAGRW
;
A
#
# COMPACT_ATOMS: atom_id res chain seq x y z
N MET A 1 -40.58 -35.07 -31.48
CA MET A 1 -39.35 -34.89 -30.67
C MET A 1 -38.84 -33.45 -30.70
N ASP A 2 -39.34 -32.61 -31.62
CA ASP A 2 -38.83 -31.26 -31.86
C ASP A 2 -39.26 -30.22 -30.80
N GLN A 3 -40.43 -30.40 -30.19
CA GLN A 3 -40.95 -29.49 -29.16
C GLN A 3 -40.14 -29.55 -27.85
N ALA A 4 -39.72 -30.75 -27.45
CA ALA A 4 -38.89 -30.94 -26.25
C ALA A 4 -37.47 -30.38 -26.44
N ALA A 5 -36.89 -30.53 -27.64
CA ALA A 5 -35.60 -29.95 -27.99
C ALA A 5 -35.62 -28.42 -27.96
N ASN A 6 -36.69 -27.79 -28.46
CA ASN A 6 -36.85 -26.33 -28.43
C ASN A 6 -37.00 -25.79 -27.00
N VAL A 7 -37.78 -26.47 -26.15
CA VAL A 7 -37.95 -26.07 -24.74
C VAL A 7 -36.63 -26.18 -23.97
N LEU A 8 -35.87 -27.26 -24.17
CA LEU A 8 -34.55 -27.43 -23.55
C LEU A 8 -33.57 -26.35 -24.02
N GLY A 9 -33.58 -26.01 -25.32
CA GLY A 9 -32.75 -24.95 -25.87
C GLY A 9 -33.03 -23.58 -25.23
N VAL A 10 -34.30 -23.23 -25.06
CA VAL A 10 -34.70 -21.96 -24.43
C VAL A 10 -34.30 -21.93 -22.95
N VAL A 11 -34.54 -23.01 -22.20
CA VAL A 11 -34.16 -23.08 -20.78
C VAL A 11 -32.65 -22.93 -20.60
N LEU A 12 -31.85 -23.55 -21.47
CA LEU A 12 -30.39 -23.47 -21.40
C LEU A 12 -29.89 -22.05 -21.71
N LEU A 13 -30.51 -21.37 -22.69
CA LEU A 13 -30.20 -19.98 -23.02
C LEU A 13 -30.50 -19.03 -21.87
N VAL A 14 -31.64 -19.20 -21.20
CA VAL A 14 -32.02 -18.39 -20.03
C VAL A 14 -31.07 -18.67 -18.86
N ALA A 15 -30.71 -19.93 -18.62
CA ALA A 15 -29.77 -20.31 -17.58
C ALA A 15 -28.38 -19.67 -17.83
N VAL A 16 -27.85 -19.79 -19.04
CA VAL A 16 -26.58 -19.17 -19.43
C VAL A 16 -26.64 -17.65 -19.29
N GLY A 17 -27.71 -17.01 -19.77
CA GLY A 17 -27.90 -15.56 -19.63
C GLY A 17 -27.90 -15.12 -18.16
N PHE A 18 -28.59 -15.86 -17.29
CA PHE A 18 -28.59 -15.59 -15.85
C PHE A 18 -27.19 -15.73 -15.23
N PHE A 19 -26.45 -16.79 -15.58
CA PHE A 19 -25.08 -16.98 -15.11
C PHE A 19 -24.13 -15.90 -15.61
N VAL A 20 -24.27 -15.44 -16.86
CA VAL A 20 -23.45 -14.36 -17.42
C VAL A 20 -23.72 -13.04 -16.70
N VAL A 21 -24.99 -12.69 -16.47
CA VAL A 21 -25.36 -11.44 -15.77
C VAL A 21 -24.93 -11.47 -14.30
N LYS A 22 -25.12 -12.61 -13.61
CA LYS A 22 -24.67 -12.76 -12.23
C LYS A 22 -23.15 -12.78 -12.12
N GLY A 23 -22.47 -13.46 -13.05
CA GLY A 23 -21.02 -13.55 -13.12
C GLY A 23 -20.38 -12.19 -13.38
N SER A 24 -20.90 -11.42 -14.34
CA SER A 24 -20.38 -10.08 -14.64
C SER A 24 -20.59 -9.10 -13.49
N TYR A 25 -21.74 -9.13 -12.83
CA TYR A 25 -22.00 -8.32 -11.63
C TYR A 25 -21.07 -8.70 -10.46
N TRP A 26 -20.83 -10.00 -10.26
CA TRP A 26 -19.93 -10.48 -9.20
C TRP A 26 -18.47 -10.12 -9.48
N LEU A 27 -18.00 -10.27 -10.71
CA LEU A 27 -16.65 -9.87 -11.13
C LEU A 27 -16.41 -8.37 -10.95
N ALA A 28 -17.34 -7.53 -11.39
CA ALA A 28 -17.23 -6.07 -11.25
C ALA A 28 -17.18 -5.64 -9.77
N THR A 29 -18.02 -6.22 -8.92
CA THR A 29 -18.05 -5.87 -7.49
C THR A 29 -16.90 -6.45 -6.69
N PHE A 30 -16.34 -7.59 -7.09
CA PHE A 30 -15.15 -8.18 -6.48
C PHE A 30 -13.91 -7.34 -6.77
N ASP A 31 -13.73 -6.94 -8.03
CA ASP A 31 -12.57 -6.15 -8.47
C ASP A 31 -12.50 -4.81 -7.73
N GLU A 32 -13.59 -4.04 -7.69
CA GLU A 32 -13.61 -2.75 -6.99
C GLU A 32 -13.33 -2.87 -5.48
N ARG A 33 -13.90 -3.88 -4.81
CA ARG A 33 -13.72 -4.07 -3.37
C ARG A 33 -12.31 -4.54 -3.03
N TRP A 34 -11.73 -5.39 -3.86
CA TRP A 34 -10.39 -5.88 -3.65
C TRP A 34 -9.35 -4.77 -3.88
N TRP A 35 -9.49 -3.99 -4.95
CA TRP A 35 -8.64 -2.82 -5.21
C TRP A 35 -8.74 -1.77 -4.11
N LYS A 36 -9.95 -1.43 -3.64
CA LYS A 36 -10.11 -0.48 -2.54
C LYS A 36 -9.40 -0.96 -1.27
N ARG A 37 -9.57 -2.23 -0.89
CA ARG A 37 -8.90 -2.78 0.30
C ARG A 37 -7.38 -2.82 0.17
N LEU A 38 -6.87 -3.10 -1.03
CA LEU A 38 -5.43 -3.05 -1.29
C LEU A 38 -4.90 -1.63 -1.21
N LEU A 39 -5.60 -0.65 -1.79
CA LEU A 39 -5.22 0.76 -1.74
C LEU A 39 -5.28 1.29 -0.30
N GLU A 40 -6.36 1.02 0.44
CA GLU A 40 -6.47 1.35 1.86
C GLU A 40 -5.35 0.69 2.69
N GLY A 41 -5.04 -0.57 2.41
CA GLY A 41 -3.93 -1.29 3.04
C GLY A 41 -2.58 -0.63 2.74
N ALA A 42 -2.32 -0.31 1.48
CA ALA A 42 -1.10 0.34 1.02
C ALA A 42 -0.95 1.74 1.62
N ASP A 43 -2.01 2.55 1.66
CA ASP A 43 -2.02 3.88 2.27
C ASP A 43 -1.72 3.81 3.76
N SER A 44 -2.35 2.87 4.48
CA SER A 44 -2.10 2.68 5.91
C SER A 44 -0.66 2.24 6.20
N ALA A 45 -0.10 1.33 5.39
CA ALA A 45 1.27 0.87 5.49
C ALA A 45 2.27 2.00 5.16
N TRP A 46 1.96 2.81 4.16
CA TRP A 46 2.75 3.98 3.80
C TRP A 46 2.76 5.03 4.91
N HIS A 47 1.59 5.35 5.48
CA HIS A 47 1.51 6.26 6.63
C HIS A 47 2.29 5.74 7.84
N HIS A 48 2.22 4.43 8.11
CA HIS A 48 3.00 3.82 9.19
C HIS A 48 4.51 3.94 8.91
N HIS A 49 4.94 3.64 7.69
CA HIS A 49 6.33 3.75 7.26
C HIS A 49 6.87 5.18 7.40
N VAL A 50 6.14 6.17 6.89
CA VAL A 50 6.51 7.60 7.01
C VAL A 50 6.56 8.03 8.47
N ARG A 51 5.59 7.59 9.29
CA ARG A 51 5.56 7.93 10.71
C ARG A 51 6.76 7.33 11.46
N PHE A 52 7.16 6.11 11.12
CA PHE A 52 8.32 5.44 11.71
C PHE A 52 9.59 6.22 11.42
N TRP A 53 9.90 6.46 10.14
CA TRP A 53 11.15 7.15 9.78
C TRP A 53 11.19 8.62 10.19
N ARG A 54 10.03 9.29 10.27
CA ARG A 54 9.96 10.63 10.87
C ARG A 54 10.38 10.63 12.34
N ARG A 55 10.02 9.60 13.10
CA ARG A 55 10.47 9.47 14.50
C ARG A 55 11.97 9.21 14.56
N GLU A 56 12.48 8.35 13.68
CA GLU A 56 13.90 8.03 13.61
C GLU A 56 14.74 9.27 13.30
N LEU A 57 14.29 10.10 12.36
CA LEU A 57 14.94 11.38 12.06
C LEU A 57 14.96 12.34 13.25
N LEU A 58 13.84 12.46 13.99
CA LEU A 58 13.80 13.30 15.18
C LEU A 58 14.71 12.77 16.29
N PHE A 59 14.85 11.45 16.38
CA PHE A 59 15.74 10.80 17.33
C PHE A 59 17.22 11.04 16.98
N SER A 60 17.60 10.90 15.71
CA SER A 60 18.98 11.16 15.27
C SER A 60 19.38 12.63 15.42
N LEU A 61 18.48 13.58 15.15
CA LEU A 61 18.71 15.00 15.43
C LEU A 61 18.94 15.27 16.92
N ARG A 62 18.19 14.60 17.80
CA ARG A 62 18.41 14.70 19.25
C ARG A 62 19.76 14.10 19.67
N LEU A 63 20.14 12.94 19.12
CA LEU A 63 21.47 12.35 19.34
C LEU A 63 22.58 13.31 18.93
N ARG A 64 22.39 14.02 17.81
CA ARG A 64 23.34 15.03 17.33
C ARG A 64 23.47 16.20 18.30
N ASP A 65 22.37 16.69 18.85
CA ASP A 65 22.38 17.76 19.86
C ASP A 65 23.10 17.30 21.15
N GLU A 66 22.86 16.07 21.59
CA GLU A 66 23.54 15.46 22.74
C GLU A 66 25.05 15.29 22.49
N ALA A 67 25.44 14.87 21.28
CA ALA A 67 26.84 14.75 20.88
C ALA A 67 27.54 16.12 20.84
N TYR A 68 26.88 17.17 20.34
CA TYR A 68 27.40 18.54 20.42
C TYR A 68 27.59 19.02 21.86
N ALA A 69 26.62 18.74 22.74
CA ALA A 69 26.71 19.12 24.14
C ALA A 69 27.87 18.43 24.87
N ASN A 70 28.18 17.19 24.49
CA ASN A 70 29.24 16.37 25.09
C ASN A 70 30.60 16.48 24.39
N LEU A 71 30.71 17.26 23.31
CA LEU A 71 31.88 17.31 22.42
C LEU A 71 32.30 15.91 21.90
N ASP A 72 31.31 15.03 21.70
CA ASP A 72 31.52 13.67 21.23
C ASP A 72 31.49 13.63 19.69
N GLY A 73 32.68 13.76 19.10
CA GLY A 73 32.83 13.72 17.63
C GLY A 73 32.42 12.39 17.00
N ALA A 74 32.57 11.27 17.72
CA ALA A 74 32.16 9.96 17.22
C ALA A 74 30.63 9.82 17.26
N GLY A 75 30.01 10.26 18.36
CA GLY A 75 28.56 10.36 18.48
C GLY A 75 27.94 11.25 17.40
N LEU A 76 28.62 12.32 16.99
CA LEU A 76 28.15 13.20 15.92
C LEU A 76 28.09 12.47 14.56
N TYR A 77 29.12 11.69 14.23
CA TYR A 77 29.17 10.90 12.99
C TYR A 77 28.03 9.89 12.94
N VAL A 78 27.82 9.15 14.04
CA VAL A 78 26.75 8.17 14.16
C VAL A 78 25.37 8.81 14.04
N ALA A 79 25.16 9.97 14.68
CA ALA A 79 23.90 10.70 14.59
C ALA A 79 23.62 11.20 13.15
N ASP A 80 24.64 11.67 12.43
CA ASP A 80 24.52 12.10 11.05
C ASP A 80 24.23 10.92 10.09
N GLU A 81 24.81 9.75 10.31
CA GLU A 81 24.52 8.53 9.54
C GLU A 81 23.07 8.10 9.73
N PHE A 82 22.56 8.06 10.98
CA PHE A 82 21.14 7.76 11.24
C PHE A 82 20.19 8.80 10.65
N ALA A 83 20.55 10.09 10.68
CA ALA A 83 19.76 11.14 10.06
C ALA A 83 19.69 10.95 8.54
N ARG A 84 20.81 10.60 7.91
CA ARG A 84 20.85 10.31 6.48
C ARG A 84 19.98 9.12 6.12
N ASP A 85 20.09 8.00 6.82
CA ASP A 85 19.30 6.80 6.56
C ASP A 85 17.80 7.08 6.70
N ALA A 86 17.39 7.79 7.75
CA ALA A 86 16.00 8.17 7.94
C ALA A 86 15.48 9.10 6.85
N LEU A 87 16.33 10.00 6.33
CA LEU A 87 15.98 10.89 5.23
C LEU A 87 15.89 10.16 3.90
N GLU A 88 16.83 9.26 3.60
CA GLU A 88 16.78 8.40 2.41
C GLU A 88 15.51 7.54 2.43
N ALA A 89 15.18 6.93 3.57
CA ALA A 89 13.99 6.10 3.74
C ALA A 89 12.66 6.88 3.67
N LEU A 90 12.64 8.15 4.09
CA LEU A 90 11.48 9.04 3.90
C LEU A 90 11.27 9.48 2.43
N GLY A 91 12.09 9.00 1.51
CA GLY A 91 12.06 9.40 0.11
C GLY A 91 12.83 10.70 -0.14
N GLY A 92 13.88 10.94 0.64
CA GLY A 92 14.91 11.99 0.49
C GLY A 92 14.42 13.21 -0.28
N LEU A 93 13.61 14.07 0.36
CA LEU A 93 13.06 15.34 -0.15
C LEU A 93 13.67 15.79 -1.50
N ALA A 94 13.09 15.34 -2.62
CA ALA A 94 13.38 15.84 -3.97
C ALA A 94 14.85 15.73 -4.48
N GLY A 95 15.61 14.70 -4.11
CA GLY A 95 16.75 14.25 -4.92
C GLY A 95 18.02 15.11 -4.89
N ARG A 96 18.29 15.85 -3.81
CA ARG A 96 19.62 16.41 -3.55
C ARG A 96 19.97 16.38 -2.07
N TRP A 97 21.02 15.63 -1.75
CA TRP A 97 21.95 15.93 -0.67
C TRP A 97 23.25 16.41 -1.31
#